data_AF-A0A382R5E7-F1
#
_entry.id   AF-A0A382R5E7-F1
#
_cell.length_a   1.000
_cell.length_b   1.000
_cell.length_c   1.000
_cell.angle_alpha   90.00
_cell.angle_beta   90.00
_cell.angle_gamma   90.00
#
_symmetry.space_group_name_H-M   'P 1'
#
loop_
_entity.id
_entity.type
_entity.pdbx_description
1 polymer ?
#
loop_
_entity_poly.entity_id
_entity_poly.type
_entity_poly.pdbx_seq_one_letter_code
_entity_poly.pdbx_strand_id
1 'polypeptide(L)'
;KNLELIERFMESKAILEKSGARVEVYQGNWGAPGEYHYVLFYDSWTALEASYSKLGPGSEWAKMLQRRANDEVVGEQTAFFTGVTLN
;
A
#
# COMPACT_ATOMS: atom_id res chain seq x y z
N LYS A 1 11.60 -6.20 -14.36
CA LYS A 1 11.64 -5.68 -12.98
C LYS A 1 10.32 -5.00 -12.56
N ASN A 2 9.69 -4.18 -13.39
CA ASN A 2 8.47 -3.45 -12.97
C ASN A 2 7.21 -4.31 -12.82
N LEU A 3 7.06 -5.39 -13.59
CA LEU A 3 5.87 -6.26 -13.53
C LEU A 3 5.67 -6.92 -12.16
N GLU A 4 6.75 -7.46 -11.58
CA GLU A 4 6.66 -8.13 -10.28
C GLU A 4 6.32 -7.16 -9.14
N LEU A 5 6.88 -5.93 -9.17
CA LEU A 5 6.51 -4.88 -8.21
C LEU A 5 5.03 -4.51 -8.33
N ILE A 6 4.53 -4.37 -9.56
CA ILE A 6 3.10 -4.09 -9.81
C ILE A 6 2.22 -5.23 -9.31
N GLU A 7 2.59 -6.49 -9.55
CA GLU A 7 1.85 -7.65 -9.05
C GLU A 7 1.76 -7.65 -7.51
N ARG A 8 2.86 -7.32 -6.81
CA ARG A 8 2.87 -7.19 -5.34
C ARG A 8 1.99 -6.02 -4.88
N PHE A 9 1.98 -4.90 -5.61
CA PHE A 9 1.05 -3.80 -5.33
C PHE A 9 -0.41 -4.18 -5.54
N MET A 10 -0.73 -4.97 -6.56
CA MET A 10 -2.10 -5.41 -6.82
C MET A 10 -2.61 -6.40 -5.78
N GLU A 11 -1.76 -7.32 -5.30
CA GLU A 11 -2.13 -8.22 -4.20
C GLU A 11 -2.40 -7.44 -2.91
N SER A 12 -1.47 -6.58 -2.51
CA SER A 12 -1.61 -5.75 -1.31
C SER A 12 -2.83 -4.82 -1.40
N LYS A 13 -3.08 -4.24 -2.59
CA LYS A 13 -4.25 -3.40 -2.87
C LYS A 13 -5.55 -4.11 -2.55
N ALA A 14 -5.73 -5.34 -3.03
CA ALA A 14 -6.96 -6.09 -2.77
C ALA A 14 -7.22 -6.31 -1.27
N ILE A 15 -6.17 -6.55 -0.47
CA ILE A 15 -6.30 -6.74 0.98
C ILE A 15 -6.62 -5.42 1.69
N LEU A 16 -5.93 -4.34 1.31
CA LEU A 16 -6.12 -3.01 1.90
C LEU A 16 -7.48 -2.40 1.53
N GLU A 17 -7.98 -2.66 0.32
CA GLU A 17 -9.32 -2.24 -0.07
C GLU A 17 -10.41 -2.95 0.72
N LYS A 18 -10.24 -4.26 0.98
CA LYS A 18 -11.14 -4.99 1.89
C LYS A 18 -11.11 -4.46 3.33
N SER A 19 -9.97 -3.93 3.78
CA SER A 19 -9.88 -3.38 5.14
C SER A 19 -10.52 -1.99 5.26
N GLY A 20 -10.70 -1.28 4.14
CA GLY A 20 -11.42 -0.01 4.05
C GLY A 20 -10.59 1.15 3.50
N ALA A 21 -9.39 0.89 2.98
CA ALA A 21 -8.63 1.91 2.24
C ALA A 21 -9.17 2.03 0.82
N ARG A 22 -9.10 3.22 0.21
CA ARG A 22 -9.02 3.33 -1.25
C ARG A 22 -7.55 3.38 -1.63
N VAL A 23 -7.10 2.46 -2.49
CA VAL A 23 -5.68 2.36 -2.87
C VAL A 23 -5.48 2.84 -4.29
N GLU A 24 -4.54 3.73 -4.51
CA GLU A 24 -4.16 4.21 -5.84
C GLU A 24 -2.67 4.01 -6.06
N VAL A 25 -2.30 3.57 -7.27
CA VAL A 25 -0.92 3.33 -7.67
C VAL A 25 -0.62 4.22 -8.87
N TYR A 26 0.32 5.15 -8.71
CA TYR A 26 0.72 6.08 -9.75
C TYR A 26 2.15 5.78 -10.21
N GLN A 27 2.37 5.72 -11.51
CA GLN A 27 3.72 5.69 -12.05
C GLN A 27 4.25 7.12 -12.15
N GLY A 28 5.38 7.38 -11.49
CA GLY A 28 6.09 8.65 -11.58
C GLY A 28 6.59 8.87 -13.00
N ASN A 29 6.36 10.09 -13.50
CA ASN A 29 6.84 10.51 -14.82
C ASN A 29 7.68 11.77 -14.66
N TRP A 30 7.07 12.96 -14.78
CA TRP A 30 7.78 14.22 -14.62
C TRP A 30 8.18 14.45 -13.16
N GLY A 31 9.48 14.58 -12.89
CA GLY A 31 10.04 14.84 -11.56
C GLY A 31 10.43 13.59 -10.76
N ALA A 32 9.99 12.40 -11.17
CA ALA A 32 10.33 11.13 -10.52
C ALA A 32 10.21 9.92 -11.50
N PRO A 33 10.92 9.92 -12.63
CA PRO A 33 10.79 8.87 -13.64
C PRO A 33 11.30 7.53 -13.09
N GLY A 34 10.46 6.50 -13.14
CA GLY A 34 10.78 5.16 -12.65
C GLY A 34 10.38 4.89 -11.19
N GLU A 35 9.86 5.90 -10.49
CA GLU A 35 9.27 5.73 -9.16
C GLU A 35 7.79 5.35 -9.27
N TYR A 36 7.26 4.73 -8.21
CA TYR A 36 5.84 4.43 -8.06
C TYR A 36 5.33 5.03 -6.76
N HIS A 37 4.19 5.71 -6.80
CA HIS A 37 3.49 6.19 -5.61
C HIS A 37 2.37 5.22 -5.26
N TYR A 38 2.45 4.61 -4.09
CA TYR A 38 1.43 3.74 -3.54
C TYR A 38 0.69 4.51 -2.43
N VAL A 39 -0.54 4.94 -2.71
CA VAL A 39 -1.28 5.89 -1.86
C VAL A 39 -2.53 5.24 -1.29
N LEU A 40 -2.70 5.36 0.02
CA LEU A 40 -3.90 4.91 0.73
C LEU A 40 -4.73 6.14 1.13
N PHE A 41 -5.99 6.14 0.75
CA PHE A 41 -6.96 7.17 1.11
C PHE A 41 -7.99 6.62 2.10
N TYR A 42 -8.35 7.47 3.05
CA TYR A 42 -9.37 7.20 4.05
C TYR A 42 -10.23 8.46 4.22
N ASP A 43 -11.53 8.28 4.45
CA ASP A 43 -12.46 9.39 4.63
C ASP A 43 -12.24 10.15 5.95
N SER A 44 -11.64 9.50 6.95
CA SER A 44 -11.33 10.08 8.26
C SER A 44 -10.25 9.30 8.99
N TRP A 45 -9.69 9.91 10.05
CA TRP A 45 -8.79 9.22 10.97
C TRP A 45 -9.43 8.00 11.65
N THR A 46 -10.73 8.06 11.95
CA THR A 46 -11.48 6.93 12.50
C THR A 46 -11.61 5.78 11.49
N ALA A 47 -11.81 6.09 10.20
CA ALA A 47 -11.82 5.08 9.15
C ALA A 47 -10.45 4.43 8.96
N LEU A 48 -9.37 5.22 9.07
CA LEU A 48 -7.99 4.72 9.07
C LEU A 48 -7.79 3.74 10.25
N GLU A 49 -8.10 4.15 11.48
CA GLU A 49 -7.95 3.28 12.66
C GLU A 49 -8.74 1.98 12.51
N ALA A 50 -10.00 2.06 12.06
CA ALA A 50 -10.84 0.90 11.80
C ALA A 50 -10.23 -0.04 10.74
N SER A 51 -9.62 0.50 9.69
CA SER A 51 -8.89 -0.28 8.68
C SER A 51 -7.70 -1.01 9.28
N TYR A 52 -6.86 -0.32 10.07
CA TYR A 52 -5.68 -0.91 10.71
C TYR A 52 -6.03 -2.03 11.69
N SER A 53 -7.15 -1.91 12.42
CA SER A 53 -7.61 -2.98 13.32
C SER A 53 -7.88 -4.31 12.60
N LYS A 54 -8.28 -4.27 11.32
CA LYS A 54 -8.53 -5.47 10.50
C LYS A 54 -7.25 -6.08 9.91
N LEU A 55 -6.13 -5.35 9.95
CA LEU A 55 -4.83 -5.76 9.42
C LEU A 55 -3.92 -6.39 10.50
N GLY A 56 -4.45 -6.61 11.71
CA GLY A 56 -3.71 -7.19 12.83
C GLY A 56 -3.32 -8.68 12.65
N PRO A 57 -2.77 -9.31 13.70
CA PRO A 57 -2.34 -10.71 13.67
C PRO A 57 -3.45 -11.66 13.19
N GLY A 58 -3.09 -12.63 12.34
CA GLY A 58 -4.03 -13.60 11.78
C GLY A 58 -4.84 -13.13 10.57
N SER A 59 -4.80 -11.83 10.24
CA SER A 59 -5.43 -11.26 9.04
C SER A 59 -4.78 -11.76 7.74
N GLU A 60 -5.47 -11.55 6.61
CA GLU A 60 -4.88 -11.80 5.28
C GLU A 60 -3.59 -10.99 5.08
N TRP A 61 -3.54 -9.77 5.62
CA TRP A 61 -2.35 -8.91 5.57
C TRP A 61 -1.16 -9.52 6.32
N ALA A 62 -1.37 -9.94 7.57
CA ALA A 62 -0.32 -10.56 8.37
C ALA A 62 0.22 -11.85 7.71
N LYS A 63 -0.68 -12.67 7.14
CA LYS A 63 -0.31 -13.88 6.39
C LYS A 63 0.47 -13.55 5.12
N MET A 64 0.08 -12.51 4.38
CA MET A 64 0.80 -12.04 3.21
C MET A 64 2.22 -11.60 3.59
N LEU A 65 2.38 -10.77 4.62
CA LEU A 65 3.68 -10.32 5.09
C LEU A 65 4.57 -11.49 5.53
N GLN A 66 4.02 -12.45 6.28
CA GLN A 66 4.76 -13.64 6.70
C GLN A 66 5.21 -14.48 5.50
N ARG A 67 4.32 -14.71 4.53
CA ARG A 67 4.64 -15.47 3.31
C ARG A 67 5.76 -14.80 2.51
N ARG A 68 5.77 -13.47 2.44
CA ARG A 68 6.72 -12.68 1.64
C ARG A 68 7.98 -12.25 2.39
N ALA A 69 8.16 -12.68 3.65
CA ALA A 69 9.27 -12.24 4.49
C ALA A 69 10.66 -12.58 3.92
N ASN A 70 10.75 -13.60 3.05
CA ASN A 70 11.99 -14.06 2.42
C ASN A 70 12.01 -13.81 0.91
N ASP A 71 11.03 -13.10 0.36
CA ASP A 71 11.01 -12.78 -1.07
C ASP A 71 12.18 -11.86 -1.42
N GLU A 72 12.69 -11.96 -2.65
CA GLU A 72 13.67 -10.99 -3.14
C GLU A 72 13.08 -9.57 -3.11
N VAL A 73 13.95 -8.59 -2.82
CA VAL A 73 13.61 -7.16 -2.81
C VAL A 73 13.45 -6.69 -4.26
N VAL A 74 12.23 -6.33 -4.64
CA VAL A 74 11.87 -5.89 -6.00
C VAL A 74 11.72 -4.37 -6.16
N GLY A 75 11.78 -3.64 -5.05
CA GLY A 75 11.69 -2.19 -5.00
C GLY A 75 12.10 -1.69 -3.62
N GLU A 76 12.51 -0.43 -3.55
CA GLU A 76 12.91 0.25 -2.32
C GLU A 76 11.97 1.42 -2.07
N GLN A 77 11.55 1.61 -0.82
CA GLN A 77 10.78 2.78 -0.42
C GLN A 77 11.73 3.97 -0.30
N THR A 78 11.61 4.94 -1.20
CA THR A 78 12.46 6.14 -1.22
C THR A 78 11.94 7.23 -0.27
N ALA A 79 10.63 7.33 -0.09
CA ALA A 79 9.99 8.31 0.79
C ALA A 79 8.60 7.83 1.26
N PHE A 80 8.10 8.43 2.34
CA PHE A 80 6.70 8.34 2.75
C PHE A 80 6.19 9.72 3.16
N PHE A 81 4.89 9.95 2.98
CA PHE A 81 4.23 11.17 3.44
C PHE A 81 2.83 10.83 3.95
N THR A 82 2.31 11.69 4.82
CA THR A 82 0.91 11.65 5.24
C THR A 82 0.34 13.04 5.04
N GLY A 83 -0.78 13.12 4.34
CA GLY A 83 -1.46 14.37 4.05
C GLY A 83 -2.92 14.28 4.47
N VAL A 84 -3.49 15.45 4.81
CA VAL A 84 -4.93 15.61 4.97
C VAL A 84 -5.39 16.64 3.97
N THR A 85 -6.53 16.40 3.32
CA THR A 85 -7.17 17.44 2.52
C THR A 85 -8.04 18.26 3.46
N LEU A 86 -7.70 19.52 3.64
CA LEU A 86 -8.57 20.48 4.33
C LEU A 86 -9.61 20.96 3.31
N ASN A 87 -10.88 20.89 3.69
CA ASN A 87 -12.01 21.44 2.94
C ASN A 87 -12.48 22.73 3.61
#